data_AF-A0A2H0QB16-F1
#
_entry.id   AF-A0A2H0QB16-F1
#
_cell.length_a   1.000
_cell.length_b   1.000
_cell.length_c   1.000
_cell.angle_alpha   90.00
_cell.angle_beta   90.00
_cell.angle_gamma   90.00
#
_symmetry.space_group_name_H-M   'P 1'
#
loop_
_entity.id
_entity.type
_entity.pdbx_description
1 polymer ?
#
loop_
_entity_poly.entity_id
_entity_poly.type
_entity_poly.pdbx_seq_one_letter_code
_entity_poly.pdbx_strand_id
1 'polypeptide(L)'
;MRPKMNLNSLHLNYLTPLLKWRIMDLESLRKECFRATKYKNFHRIIRGLEKEKILEGYRDPHSRKKFVFLSPLGESQLSLKDNPTAISNETLIHDLKVSEITRTFMADGWIDEVELEHQIHDKRNFKLTYKIIPDAILYLEKKGHKFQLAFELELTRKSNQRLIEKMKQYEDSSFYHYVMYFFPTKKLMEKYIIQAQEKLGSERMRKFMFFFHPEISSGIHEPKNIYGVFQEEKVSLAEIFQK
;
A
#
# COMPACT_ATOMS: atom_id res chain seq x y z
N MET A 1 -34.14 0.92 -10.52
CA MET A 1 -34.35 1.31 -9.11
C MET A 1 -32.99 1.39 -8.42
N ARG A 2 -32.62 2.53 -7.82
CA ARG A 2 -31.41 2.61 -6.98
C ARG A 2 -31.75 1.96 -5.62
N PRO A 3 -31.04 0.93 -5.16
CA PRO A 3 -31.22 0.46 -3.79
C PRO A 3 -30.73 1.57 -2.85
N LYS A 4 -31.66 2.24 -2.17
CA LYS A 4 -31.36 3.19 -1.10
C LYS A 4 -31.30 2.40 0.20
N MET A 5 -30.22 1.68 0.43
CA MET A 5 -29.89 1.30 1.80
C MET A 5 -29.44 2.57 2.52
N ASN A 6 -30.14 2.95 3.58
CA ASN A 6 -29.70 4.03 4.45
C ASN A 6 -28.54 3.52 5.31
N LEU A 7 -27.32 4.03 5.05
CA LEU A 7 -26.15 3.73 5.87
C LEU A 7 -26.34 4.33 7.27
N ASN A 8 -26.23 3.49 8.31
CA ASN A 8 -26.25 3.92 9.70
C ASN A 8 -24.83 4.03 10.26
N SER A 9 -24.69 4.51 11.49
CA SER A 9 -23.39 4.67 12.16
C SER A 9 -22.57 3.37 12.21
N LEU A 10 -23.23 2.21 12.36
CA LEU A 10 -22.56 0.92 12.37
C LEU A 10 -22.01 0.55 10.98
N HIS A 11 -22.75 0.83 9.90
CA HIS A 11 -22.25 0.65 8.54
C HIS A 11 -21.07 1.57 8.27
N LEU A 12 -21.18 2.85 8.64
CA LEU A 12 -20.09 3.81 8.47
C LEU A 12 -18.82 3.38 9.22
N ASN A 13 -18.95 2.86 10.45
CA ASN A 13 -17.83 2.31 11.21
C ASN A 13 -17.08 1.19 10.47
N TYR A 14 -17.82 0.32 9.75
CA TYR A 14 -17.22 -0.78 8.99
C TYR A 14 -16.69 -0.37 7.61
N LEU A 15 -17.16 0.73 7.06
CA LEU A 15 -16.78 1.19 5.73
C LEU A 15 -15.61 2.19 5.79
N THR A 16 -15.51 2.99 6.85
CA THR A 16 -14.50 4.06 6.99
C THR A 16 -13.06 3.55 6.86
N PRO A 17 -12.65 2.40 7.44
CA PRO A 17 -11.28 1.90 7.25
C PRO A 17 -10.93 1.64 5.78
N LEU A 18 -11.91 1.29 4.95
CA LEU A 18 -11.70 1.07 3.51
C LEU A 18 -11.46 2.37 2.74
N LEU A 19 -11.84 3.53 3.27
CA LEU A 19 -11.46 4.83 2.68
C LEU A 19 -9.95 5.08 2.81
N LYS A 20 -9.32 4.56 3.88
CA LYS A 20 -7.88 4.63 4.08
C LYS A 20 -7.15 3.49 3.38
N TRP A 21 -7.56 2.25 3.61
CA TRP A 21 -6.81 1.07 3.19
C TRP A 21 -7.23 0.50 1.84
N ARG A 22 -8.27 1.05 1.20
CA ARG A 22 -8.90 0.62 -0.06
C ARG A 22 -9.49 -0.79 -0.05
N ILE A 23 -8.70 -1.79 0.33
CA ILE A 23 -9.02 -3.22 0.34
C ILE A 23 -8.47 -3.87 1.60
N MET A 24 -9.29 -4.69 2.26
CA MET A 24 -8.89 -5.37 3.49
C MET A 24 -9.53 -6.75 3.59
N ASP A 25 -8.84 -7.68 4.25
CA ASP A 25 -9.48 -8.92 4.67
C ASP A 25 -10.48 -8.66 5.80
N LEU A 26 -11.44 -9.56 5.94
CA LEU A 26 -12.53 -9.40 6.90
C LEU A 26 -12.06 -9.25 8.35
N GLU A 27 -11.04 -10.01 8.78
CA GLU A 27 -10.58 -9.97 10.16
C GLU A 27 -9.77 -8.69 10.44
N SER A 28 -8.92 -8.30 9.50
CA SER A 28 -8.25 -7.00 9.53
C SER A 28 -9.24 -5.84 9.60
N LEU A 29 -10.23 -5.82 8.69
CA LEU A 29 -11.25 -4.77 8.65
C LEU A 29 -11.98 -4.66 9.99
N ARG A 30 -12.41 -5.81 10.55
CA ARG A 30 -13.09 -5.87 11.83
C ARG A 30 -12.25 -5.28 12.98
N LYS A 31 -10.93 -5.51 12.97
CA LYS A 31 -10.01 -5.01 14.01
C LYS A 31 -9.74 -3.51 13.90
N GLU A 32 -9.79 -2.93 12.70
CA GLU A 32 -9.67 -1.48 12.50
C GLU A 32 -10.92 -0.69 12.94
N CYS A 33 -12.07 -1.37 13.08
CA CYS A 33 -13.32 -0.70 13.43
C CYS A 33 -13.36 -0.28 14.90
N PHE A 34 -13.97 0.89 15.17
CA PHE A 34 -14.23 1.33 16.54
C PHE A 34 -15.22 0.36 17.20
N ARG A 35 -14.76 -0.38 18.23
CA ARG A 35 -15.50 -1.47 18.91
C ARG A 35 -15.84 -2.65 17.99
N ALA A 36 -14.85 -3.48 17.74
CA ALA A 36 -14.98 -4.71 16.97
C ALA A 36 -16.07 -5.64 17.55
N THR A 37 -17.15 -5.87 16.79
CA THR A 37 -18.18 -6.84 17.19
C THR A 37 -17.70 -8.29 17.00
N LYS A 38 -18.48 -9.26 17.51
CA LYS A 38 -18.23 -10.68 17.24
C LYS A 38 -18.23 -10.94 15.74
N TYR A 39 -17.26 -11.72 15.26
CA TYR A 39 -17.04 -12.00 13.84
C TYR A 39 -18.31 -12.41 13.09
N LYS A 40 -19.15 -13.28 13.68
CA LYS A 40 -20.42 -13.73 13.08
C LYS A 40 -21.36 -12.57 12.75
N ASN A 41 -21.47 -11.57 13.63
CA ASN A 41 -22.34 -10.41 13.44
C ASN A 41 -21.75 -9.46 12.40
N PHE A 42 -20.46 -9.17 12.50
CA PHE A 42 -19.71 -8.37 11.52
C PHE A 42 -19.87 -8.94 10.10
N HIS A 43 -19.56 -10.23 9.92
CA HIS A 43 -19.64 -10.90 8.62
C HIS A 43 -21.05 -10.92 8.04
N ARG A 44 -22.09 -11.06 8.88
CA ARG A 44 -23.50 -10.94 8.41
C ARG A 44 -23.79 -9.55 7.85
N ILE A 45 -23.29 -8.50 8.49
CA ILE A 45 -23.46 -7.11 8.04
C ILE A 45 -22.70 -6.89 6.73
N ILE A 46 -21.42 -7.31 6.65
CA ILE A 46 -20.62 -7.21 5.41
C ILE A 46 -21.32 -7.89 4.23
N ARG A 47 -21.87 -9.10 4.41
CA ARG A 47 -22.65 -9.78 3.35
C ARG A 47 -23.88 -8.98 2.91
N GLY A 48 -24.53 -8.28 3.83
CA GLY A 48 -25.63 -7.36 3.52
C GLY A 48 -25.15 -6.20 2.64
N LEU A 49 -24.03 -5.57 3.01
CA LEU A 49 -23.42 -4.48 2.23
C LEU A 49 -23.01 -4.94 0.82
N GLU A 50 -22.51 -6.16 0.66
CA GLU A 50 -22.20 -6.75 -0.65
C GLU A 50 -23.46 -7.00 -1.49
N LYS A 51 -24.54 -7.52 -0.87
CA LYS A 51 -25.81 -7.74 -1.56
C LYS A 51 -26.41 -6.44 -2.09
N GLU A 52 -26.28 -5.36 -1.32
CA GLU A 52 -26.70 -4.01 -1.70
C GLU A 52 -25.69 -3.31 -2.63
N LYS A 53 -24.64 -4.02 -3.09
CA LYS A 53 -23.59 -3.53 -3.98
C LYS A 53 -22.84 -2.31 -3.44
N ILE A 54 -22.76 -2.14 -2.12
CA ILE A 54 -21.92 -1.13 -1.47
C ILE A 54 -20.47 -1.61 -1.40
N LEU A 55 -20.29 -2.91 -1.15
CA LEU A 55 -18.99 -3.58 -1.15
C LEU A 55 -18.89 -4.56 -2.31
N GLU A 56 -17.67 -4.73 -2.78
CA GLU A 56 -17.27 -5.84 -3.63
C GLU A 56 -16.31 -6.75 -2.87
N GLY A 57 -16.30 -8.03 -3.28
CA GLY A 57 -15.52 -9.07 -2.61
C GLY A 57 -14.55 -9.71 -3.57
N TYR A 58 -13.31 -9.86 -3.12
CA TYR A 58 -12.27 -10.64 -3.80
C TYR A 58 -11.90 -11.83 -2.92
N ARG A 59 -11.79 -13.03 -3.51
CA ARG A 59 -11.27 -14.20 -2.80
C ARG A 59 -9.95 -14.58 -3.44
N ASP A 60 -8.88 -14.48 -2.66
CA ASP A 60 -7.57 -14.86 -3.13
C ASP A 60 -7.54 -16.37 -3.47
N PRO A 61 -7.11 -16.76 -4.68
CA PRO A 61 -7.18 -18.14 -5.11
C PRO A 61 -6.24 -19.07 -4.32
N HIS A 62 -5.15 -18.54 -3.76
CA HIS A 62 -4.13 -19.32 -3.07
C HIS A 62 -4.48 -19.52 -1.59
N SER A 63 -4.65 -18.43 -0.83
CA SER A 63 -4.95 -18.44 0.60
C SER A 63 -6.43 -18.68 0.91
N ARG A 64 -7.32 -18.54 -0.08
CA ARG A 64 -8.79 -18.59 0.07
C ARG A 64 -9.36 -17.49 0.97
N LYS A 65 -8.52 -16.56 1.44
CA LYS A 65 -8.89 -15.41 2.26
C LYS A 65 -9.80 -14.49 1.45
N LYS A 66 -10.83 -13.96 2.11
CA LYS A 66 -11.76 -13.00 1.51
C LYS A 66 -11.35 -11.59 1.88
N PHE A 67 -11.24 -10.77 0.86
CA PHE A 67 -11.00 -9.35 0.90
C PHE A 67 -12.25 -8.61 0.43
N VAL A 68 -12.44 -7.41 0.95
CA VAL A 68 -13.53 -6.52 0.58
C VAL A 68 -13.01 -5.11 0.32
N PHE A 69 -13.67 -4.42 -0.59
CA PHE A 69 -13.38 -3.04 -0.97
C PHE A 69 -14.67 -2.33 -1.37
N LEU A 70 -14.65 -1.00 -1.39
CA LEU A 70 -15.80 -0.20 -1.80
C LEU A 70 -16.06 -0.38 -3.29
N SER A 71 -17.31 -0.65 -3.65
CA SER A 71 -17.74 -0.55 -5.04
C SER A 71 -17.83 0.93 -5.46
N PRO A 72 -17.94 1.24 -6.76
CA PRO A 72 -18.23 2.62 -7.20
C PRO A 72 -19.50 3.21 -6.54
N LEU A 73 -20.52 2.37 -6.30
CA LEU A 73 -21.73 2.80 -5.58
C LEU A 73 -21.43 3.09 -4.10
N GLY A 74 -20.68 2.23 -3.43
CA GLY A 74 -20.30 2.42 -2.03
C GLY A 74 -19.44 3.66 -1.82
N GLU A 75 -18.46 3.90 -2.70
CA GLU A 75 -17.67 5.13 -2.69
C GLU A 75 -18.56 6.36 -2.85
N SER A 76 -19.48 6.36 -3.81
CA SER A 76 -20.39 7.52 -4.03
C SER A 76 -21.28 7.86 -2.84
N GLN A 77 -21.52 6.91 -1.94
CA GLN A 77 -22.33 7.12 -0.73
C GLN A 77 -21.52 7.61 0.48
N LEU A 78 -20.20 7.43 0.45
CA LEU A 78 -19.30 7.74 1.55
C LEU A 78 -18.41 8.95 1.27
N SER A 79 -17.94 9.06 0.04
CA SER A 79 -17.01 10.09 -0.41
C SER A 79 -17.80 11.30 -0.89
N LEU A 80 -17.55 12.46 -0.30
CA LEU A 80 -18.04 13.77 -0.76
C LEU A 80 -17.30 14.28 -2.02
N LYS A 81 -16.63 13.39 -2.77
CA LYS A 81 -15.67 13.75 -3.82
C LYS A 81 -16.19 13.33 -5.19
N ASP A 82 -15.96 14.19 -6.19
CA ASP A 82 -16.44 14.03 -7.58
C ASP A 82 -15.68 12.96 -8.38
N ASN A 83 -14.54 12.46 -7.88
CA ASN A 83 -13.75 11.42 -8.56
C ASN A 83 -13.74 10.10 -7.76
N PRO A 84 -14.35 9.02 -8.27
CA PRO A 84 -14.25 7.70 -7.66
C PRO A 84 -12.82 7.17 -7.76
N THR A 85 -12.31 6.66 -6.65
CA THR A 85 -11.01 5.97 -6.51
C THR A 85 -11.18 4.45 -6.57
N ALA A 86 -12.31 3.98 -7.12
CA ALA A 86 -12.71 2.59 -7.13
C ALA A 86 -11.59 1.70 -7.68
N ILE A 87 -11.31 0.61 -6.96
CA ILE A 87 -10.28 -0.35 -7.33
C ILE A 87 -10.65 -1.00 -8.66
N SER A 88 -9.72 -1.02 -9.61
CA SER A 88 -9.89 -1.78 -10.86
C SER A 88 -9.38 -3.21 -10.67
N ASN A 89 -9.97 -4.17 -11.39
CA ASN A 89 -9.50 -5.57 -11.34
C ASN A 89 -8.02 -5.72 -11.72
N GLU A 90 -7.49 -4.81 -12.55
CA GLU A 90 -6.10 -4.81 -12.99
C GLU A 90 -5.13 -4.38 -11.88
N THR A 91 -5.57 -3.49 -10.99
CA THR A 91 -4.74 -2.93 -9.89
C THR A 91 -5.01 -3.61 -8.55
N LEU A 92 -6.11 -4.37 -8.44
CA LEU A 92 -6.59 -4.98 -7.20
C LEU A 92 -5.51 -5.76 -6.42
N ILE A 93 -4.74 -6.60 -7.10
CA ILE A 93 -3.67 -7.37 -6.44
C ILE A 93 -2.56 -6.45 -5.93
N HIS A 94 -2.19 -5.44 -6.72
CA HIS A 94 -1.14 -4.50 -6.34
C HIS A 94 -1.59 -3.64 -5.16
N ASP A 95 -2.76 -3.02 -5.22
CA ASP A 95 -3.37 -2.24 -4.13
C ASP A 95 -3.52 -3.07 -2.85
N LEU A 96 -3.93 -4.33 -2.98
CA LEU A 96 -4.00 -5.28 -1.88
C LEU A 96 -2.65 -5.47 -1.20
N LYS A 97 -1.61 -5.72 -1.98
CA LYS A 97 -0.27 -5.97 -1.43
C LYS A 97 0.35 -4.72 -0.83
N VAL A 98 0.19 -3.55 -1.45
CA VAL A 98 0.63 -2.29 -0.83
C VAL A 98 -0.04 -2.10 0.52
N SER A 99 -1.36 -2.32 0.60
CA SER A 99 -2.13 -2.16 1.83
C SER A 99 -1.75 -3.19 2.90
N GLU A 100 -1.57 -4.46 2.55
CA GLU A 100 -1.14 -5.50 3.49
C GLU A 100 0.28 -5.23 4.06
N ILE A 101 1.24 -4.88 3.19
CA ILE A 101 2.63 -4.66 3.57
C ILE A 101 2.75 -3.45 4.52
N THR A 102 2.18 -2.32 4.10
CA THR A 102 2.28 -1.07 4.86
C THR A 102 1.55 -1.15 6.21
N ARG A 103 0.41 -1.85 6.27
CA ARG A 103 -0.27 -2.17 7.54
C ARG A 103 0.57 -3.04 8.45
N THR A 104 1.28 -4.02 7.89
CA THR A 104 2.17 -4.89 8.67
C THR A 104 3.28 -4.06 9.30
N PHE A 105 3.91 -3.15 8.54
CA PHE A 105 4.92 -2.25 9.10
C PHE A 105 4.39 -1.31 10.18
N MET A 106 3.15 -0.81 10.03
CA MET A 106 2.50 -0.05 11.11
C MET A 106 2.24 -0.89 12.35
N ALA A 107 1.76 -2.13 12.19
CA ALA A 107 1.47 -3.03 13.30
C ALA A 107 2.72 -3.43 14.10
N ASP A 108 3.87 -3.51 13.42
CA ASP A 108 5.17 -3.78 14.06
C ASP A 108 5.82 -2.53 14.69
N GLY A 109 5.17 -1.36 14.60
CA GLY A 109 5.67 -0.11 15.15
C GLY A 109 6.84 0.51 14.39
N TRP A 110 7.12 0.02 13.18
CA TRP A 110 8.18 0.53 12.30
C TRP A 110 7.81 1.83 11.62
N ILE A 111 6.53 1.97 11.26
CA ILE A 111 5.97 3.12 10.55
C ILE A 111 4.88 3.75 11.41
N ASP A 112 4.95 5.07 11.56
CA ASP A 112 4.02 5.85 12.38
C ASP A 112 2.75 6.21 11.60
N GLU A 113 2.89 6.53 10.31
CA GLU A 113 1.77 6.89 9.44
C GLU A 113 2.00 6.43 7.99
N VAL A 114 0.90 6.14 7.29
CA VAL A 114 0.88 5.70 5.90
C VAL A 114 -0.16 6.51 5.13
N GLU A 115 0.24 7.06 3.98
CA GLU A 115 -0.65 7.62 2.96
C GLU A 115 -0.56 6.79 1.69
N LEU A 116 -1.66 6.20 1.22
CA LEU A 116 -1.68 5.43 -0.02
C LEU A 116 -1.85 6.32 -1.25
N GLU A 117 -1.49 5.81 -2.43
CA GLU A 117 -1.53 6.48 -3.74
C GLU A 117 -2.80 7.33 -3.96
N HIS A 118 -3.98 6.77 -3.68
CA HIS A 118 -5.27 7.44 -3.90
C HIS A 118 -5.46 8.66 -3.00
N GLN A 119 -4.94 8.63 -1.77
CA GLN A 119 -5.00 9.75 -0.84
C GLN A 119 -4.06 10.90 -1.28
N ILE A 120 -2.96 10.55 -1.94
CA ILE A 120 -1.96 11.49 -2.45
C ILE A 120 -2.48 12.18 -3.72
N HIS A 121 -3.07 11.40 -4.63
CA HIS A 121 -3.67 11.91 -5.87
C HIS A 121 -4.75 12.96 -5.63
N ASP A 122 -5.49 12.82 -4.53
CA ASP A 122 -6.54 13.76 -4.14
C ASP A 122 -6.03 15.13 -3.65
N LYS A 123 -4.73 15.24 -3.35
CA LYS A 123 -4.11 16.52 -3.01
C LYS A 123 -3.85 17.27 -4.32
N ARG A 124 -4.78 18.15 -4.72
CA ARG A 124 -4.84 18.89 -6.02
C ARG A 124 -3.51 19.43 -6.59
N ASN A 125 -2.50 19.69 -5.74
CA ASN A 125 -1.20 20.22 -6.15
C ASN A 125 -0.03 19.25 -5.98
N PHE A 126 -0.20 18.05 -5.41
CA PHE A 126 0.92 17.21 -5.01
C PHE A 126 1.77 16.77 -6.21
N LYS A 127 1.15 16.34 -7.31
CA LYS A 127 1.87 15.96 -8.53
C LYS A 127 2.56 17.14 -9.20
N LEU A 128 1.98 18.35 -9.11
CA LEU A 128 2.57 19.57 -9.65
C LEU A 128 3.81 19.99 -8.82
N THR A 129 3.74 19.84 -7.50
CA THR A 129 4.82 20.23 -6.59
C THR A 129 5.95 19.20 -6.54
N TYR A 130 5.63 17.90 -6.52
CA TYR A 130 6.61 16.84 -6.23
C TYR A 130 6.90 15.90 -7.41
N LYS A 131 6.26 16.11 -8.58
CA LYS A 131 6.44 15.41 -9.87
C LYS A 131 6.13 13.90 -9.89
N ILE A 132 6.22 13.23 -8.75
CA ILE A 132 6.09 11.78 -8.62
C ILE A 132 5.22 11.38 -7.43
N ILE A 133 4.37 10.38 -7.66
CA ILE A 133 3.48 9.78 -6.65
C ILE A 133 3.90 8.32 -6.46
N PRO A 134 4.28 7.91 -5.23
CA PRO A 134 4.55 6.52 -4.89
C PRO A 134 3.27 5.74 -4.67
N ASP A 135 3.40 4.42 -4.60
CA ASP A 135 2.29 3.53 -4.23
C ASP A 135 1.84 3.81 -2.78
N ALA A 136 2.78 4.18 -1.90
CA ALA A 136 2.49 4.75 -0.59
C ALA A 136 3.62 5.69 -0.10
N ILE A 137 3.28 6.62 0.78
CA ILE A 137 4.24 7.38 1.59
C ILE A 137 4.23 6.81 3.00
N LEU A 138 5.41 6.51 3.51
CA LEU A 138 5.60 6.02 4.88
C LEU A 138 6.30 7.10 5.70
N TYR A 139 5.69 7.43 6.83
CA TYR A 139 6.22 8.40 7.77
C TYR A 139 6.70 7.64 9.01
N LEU A 140 7.93 7.94 9.44
CA LEU A 140 8.49 7.37 10.65
C LEU A 140 9.40 8.34 11.37
N GLU A 141 9.55 8.14 12.68
CA GLU A 141 10.53 8.80 13.50
C GLU A 141 11.60 7.82 14.00
N LYS A 142 12.87 8.16 13.78
CA LYS A 142 14.04 7.39 14.25
C LYS A 142 15.03 8.32 14.91
N LYS A 143 15.40 8.04 16.17
CA LYS A 143 16.32 8.87 16.98
C LYS A 143 15.93 10.36 17.02
N GLY A 144 14.64 10.66 17.11
CA GLY A 144 14.11 12.04 17.14
C GLY A 144 14.06 12.76 15.79
N HIS A 145 14.44 12.08 14.69
CA HIS A 145 14.36 12.63 13.34
C HIS A 145 13.20 12.00 12.58
N LYS A 146 12.40 12.85 11.92
CA LYS A 146 11.28 12.42 11.08
C LYS A 146 11.76 12.16 9.66
N PHE A 147 11.36 11.03 9.12
CA PHE A 147 11.67 10.59 7.78
C PHE A 147 10.39 10.36 6.98
N GLN A 148 10.50 10.63 5.68
CA GLN A 148 9.46 10.41 4.68
C GLN A 148 10.02 9.48 3.61
N LEU A 149 9.43 8.30 3.47
CA LEU A 149 9.84 7.28 2.53
C LEU A 149 8.80 7.14 1.44
N ALA A 150 9.23 7.13 0.18
CA ALA A 150 8.42 6.63 -0.91
C ALA A 150 8.45 5.09 -0.91
N PHE A 151 7.30 4.44 -1.00
CA PHE A 151 7.19 3.00 -1.14
C PHE A 151 6.72 2.62 -2.55
N GLU A 152 7.40 1.64 -3.13
CA GLU A 152 7.18 1.15 -4.49
C GLU A 152 7.10 -0.37 -4.49
N LEU A 153 5.98 -0.91 -4.96
CA LEU A 153 5.78 -2.33 -5.12
C LEU A 153 5.90 -2.72 -6.60
N GLU A 154 6.87 -3.57 -6.91
CA GLU A 154 7.17 -4.02 -8.27
C GLU A 154 6.86 -5.51 -8.44
N LEU A 155 5.58 -5.84 -8.68
CA LEU A 155 5.12 -7.23 -8.89
C LEU A 155 5.47 -7.78 -10.27
N THR A 156 5.54 -6.92 -11.28
CA THR A 156 5.78 -7.31 -12.68
C THR A 156 6.90 -6.50 -13.28
N ARG A 157 7.42 -6.99 -14.42
CA ARG A 157 8.48 -6.30 -15.14
C ARG A 157 7.91 -5.09 -15.86
N LYS A 158 8.18 -3.88 -15.33
CA LYS A 158 8.01 -2.63 -16.07
C LYS A 158 9.10 -2.48 -17.14
N SER A 159 8.88 -1.60 -18.11
CA SER A 159 9.93 -1.27 -19.08
C SER A 159 11.11 -0.62 -18.37
N ASN A 160 12.33 -0.98 -18.76
CA ASN A 160 13.55 -0.42 -18.14
C ASN A 160 13.57 1.12 -18.23
N GLN A 161 13.08 1.69 -19.34
CA GLN A 161 13.03 3.14 -19.52
C GLN A 161 12.14 3.83 -18.48
N ARG A 162 10.92 3.30 -18.26
CA ARG A 162 9.95 3.84 -17.30
C ARG A 162 10.48 3.76 -15.87
N LEU A 163 11.20 2.70 -15.53
CA LEU A 163 11.90 2.59 -14.25
C LEU A 163 12.87 3.75 -14.05
N ILE A 164 13.82 3.92 -14.98
CA ILE A 164 14.90 4.89 -14.83
C ILE A 164 14.35 6.31 -14.75
N GLU A 165 13.33 6.63 -15.52
CA GLU A 165 12.63 7.92 -15.43
C GLU A 165 12.00 8.13 -14.06
N LYS A 166 11.35 7.11 -13.50
CA LYS A 166 10.75 7.17 -12.16
C LYS A 166 11.80 7.39 -11.08
N MET A 167 12.93 6.69 -11.14
CA MET A 167 14.04 6.87 -10.20
C MET A 167 14.67 8.27 -10.32
N LYS A 168 14.87 8.80 -11.54
CA LYS A 168 15.34 10.18 -11.73
C LYS A 168 14.40 11.21 -11.09
N GLN A 169 13.09 11.03 -11.24
CA GLN A 169 12.11 11.91 -10.58
C GLN A 169 12.21 11.84 -9.06
N TYR A 170 12.49 10.66 -8.49
CA TYR A 170 12.74 10.54 -7.06
C TYR A 170 14.04 11.20 -6.62
N GLU A 171 15.11 11.10 -7.39
CA GLU A 171 16.36 11.81 -7.11
C GLU A 171 16.14 13.32 -7.05
N ASP A 172 15.44 13.86 -8.04
CA ASP A 172 15.16 15.29 -8.17
C ASP A 172 14.19 15.81 -7.09
N SER A 173 13.49 14.91 -6.38
CA SER A 173 12.51 15.27 -5.35
C SER A 173 13.15 15.34 -3.96
N SER A 174 13.20 16.54 -3.38
CA SER A 174 13.65 16.75 -2.00
C SER A 174 12.62 16.34 -0.93
N PHE A 175 11.39 15.98 -1.34
CA PHE A 175 10.33 15.60 -0.41
C PHE A 175 10.55 14.23 0.22
N TYR A 176 11.12 13.30 -0.55
CA TYR A 176 11.42 11.95 -0.06
C TYR A 176 12.86 11.88 0.43
N HIS A 177 13.05 11.42 1.67
CA HIS A 177 14.37 11.16 2.22
C HIS A 177 14.97 9.90 1.60
N TYR A 178 14.16 8.86 1.46
CA TYR A 178 14.54 7.59 0.83
C TYR A 178 13.38 7.01 0.00
N VAL A 179 13.72 6.09 -0.89
CA VAL A 179 12.75 5.32 -1.68
C VAL A 179 12.98 3.84 -1.42
N MET A 180 11.91 3.12 -1.10
CA MET A 180 11.92 1.69 -0.84
C MET A 180 11.20 0.95 -1.95
N TYR A 181 11.95 0.19 -2.74
CA TYR A 181 11.41 -0.75 -3.71
C TYR A 181 11.26 -2.14 -3.10
N PHE A 182 10.13 -2.77 -3.37
CA PHE A 182 9.78 -4.10 -2.87
C PHE A 182 9.42 -5.04 -4.01
N PHE A 183 10.06 -6.21 -4.04
CA PHE A 183 9.95 -7.17 -5.15
C PHE A 183 9.46 -8.56 -4.70
N PRO A 184 8.78 -9.32 -5.57
CA PRO A 184 8.42 -10.71 -5.30
C PRO A 184 9.62 -11.66 -5.38
N THR A 185 10.69 -11.31 -6.08
CA THR A 185 11.84 -12.22 -6.27
C THR A 185 13.16 -11.48 -6.22
N LYS A 186 14.19 -12.15 -5.68
CA LYS A 186 15.57 -11.67 -5.66
C LYS A 186 16.08 -11.35 -7.07
N LYS A 187 15.81 -12.23 -8.04
CA LYS A 187 16.24 -12.06 -9.43
C LYS A 187 15.69 -10.78 -10.08
N LEU A 188 14.43 -10.42 -9.79
CA LEU A 188 13.85 -9.18 -10.29
C LEU A 188 14.51 -7.96 -9.64
N MET A 189 14.70 -8.00 -8.31
CA MET A 189 15.38 -6.96 -7.54
C MET A 189 16.80 -6.70 -8.05
N GLU A 190 17.63 -7.74 -8.15
CA GLU A 190 19.03 -7.64 -8.61
C GLU A 190 19.12 -7.04 -10.01
N LYS A 191 18.25 -7.48 -10.92
CA LYS A 191 18.18 -6.91 -12.27
C LYS A 191 17.86 -5.41 -12.25
N TYR A 192 16.95 -4.99 -11.37
CA TYR A 192 16.59 -3.59 -11.19
C TYR A 192 17.78 -2.77 -10.70
N ILE A 193 18.50 -3.28 -9.69
CA ILE A 193 19.69 -2.65 -9.12
C ILE A 193 20.76 -2.46 -10.20
N ILE A 194 21.09 -3.52 -10.96
CA ILE A 194 22.10 -3.47 -12.03
C ILE A 194 21.73 -2.39 -13.07
N GLN A 195 20.49 -2.41 -13.55
CA GLN A 195 20.04 -1.46 -14.56
C GLN A 195 20.04 -0.01 -14.06
N ALA A 196 19.67 0.20 -12.80
CA ALA A 196 19.69 1.51 -12.17
C ALA A 196 21.13 2.01 -11.97
N GLN A 197 22.04 1.15 -11.48
CA GLN A 197 23.45 1.46 -11.33
C GLN A 197 24.12 1.83 -12.65
N GLU A 198 23.86 1.07 -13.72
CA GLU A 198 24.39 1.35 -15.07
C GLU A 198 23.95 2.71 -15.64
N LYS A 199 22.77 3.19 -15.26
CA LYS A 199 22.16 4.41 -15.84
C LYS A 199 22.24 5.64 -14.96
N LEU A 200 22.30 5.47 -13.65
CA LEU A 200 22.33 6.56 -12.66
C LEU A 200 23.73 6.67 -12.04
N GLY A 201 24.45 5.56 -11.84
CA GLY A 201 25.72 5.52 -11.09
C GLY A 201 25.52 5.33 -9.58
N SER A 202 26.55 4.83 -8.89
CA SER A 202 26.46 4.41 -7.49
C SER A 202 26.11 5.51 -6.48
N GLU A 203 26.57 6.75 -6.70
CA GLU A 203 26.33 7.85 -5.76
C GLU A 203 24.84 8.17 -5.60
N ARG A 204 24.15 8.21 -6.73
CA ARG A 204 22.70 8.41 -6.86
C ARG A 204 21.88 7.25 -6.28
N MET A 205 22.45 6.05 -6.27
CA MET A 205 21.79 4.87 -5.69
C MET A 205 21.63 4.93 -4.17
N ARG A 206 22.32 5.84 -3.47
CA ARG A 206 22.29 5.95 -2.00
C ARG A 206 20.92 6.31 -1.41
N LYS A 207 20.01 6.87 -2.22
CA LYS A 207 18.63 7.19 -1.84
C LYS A 207 17.69 5.98 -1.89
N PHE A 208 18.10 4.89 -2.52
CA PHE A 208 17.23 3.76 -2.85
C PHE A 208 17.55 2.52 -2.00
N MET A 209 16.51 1.94 -1.43
CA MET A 209 16.51 0.66 -0.73
C MET A 209 15.76 -0.37 -1.55
N PHE A 210 16.28 -1.58 -1.65
CA PHE A 210 15.69 -2.65 -2.44
C PHE A 210 15.49 -3.89 -1.58
N PHE A 211 14.26 -4.35 -1.43
CA PHE A 211 13.92 -5.54 -0.65
C PHE A 211 13.13 -6.53 -1.49
N PHE A 212 13.25 -7.82 -1.20
CA PHE A 212 12.41 -8.82 -1.83
C PHE A 212 11.83 -9.79 -0.81
N HIS A 213 10.64 -10.31 -1.10
CA HIS A 213 10.06 -11.41 -0.34
C HIS A 213 9.36 -12.40 -1.28
N PRO A 214 9.78 -13.67 -1.34
CA PRO A 214 9.19 -14.68 -2.23
C PRO A 214 7.69 -14.92 -1.99
N GLU A 215 7.23 -14.68 -0.76
CA GLU A 215 5.85 -14.96 -0.33
C GLU A 215 4.97 -13.71 -0.30
N ILE A 216 5.38 -12.63 -0.96
CA ILE A 216 4.57 -11.40 -1.03
C ILE A 216 3.13 -11.67 -1.50
N SER A 217 2.95 -12.68 -2.35
CA SER A 217 1.65 -13.14 -2.85
C SER A 217 0.76 -13.76 -1.76
N SER A 218 1.33 -14.50 -0.80
CA SER A 218 0.61 -15.11 0.33
C SER A 218 0.48 -14.19 1.55
N GLY A 219 1.24 -13.09 1.57
CA GLY A 219 1.29 -12.14 2.68
C GLY A 219 2.69 -12.10 3.30
N ILE A 220 3.01 -11.03 4.02
CA ILE A 220 4.30 -10.93 4.70
C ILE A 220 4.20 -11.56 6.08
N HIS A 221 4.95 -12.64 6.29
CA HIS A 221 5.15 -13.27 7.59
C HIS A 221 6.58 -12.96 8.06
N GLU A 222 6.72 -12.56 9.32
CA GLU A 222 8.02 -12.22 9.93
C GLU A 222 8.83 -11.18 9.12
N PRO A 223 8.31 -9.95 8.93
CA PRO A 223 9.00 -8.94 8.13
C PRO A 223 10.42 -8.61 8.63
N LYS A 224 10.71 -8.89 9.90
CA LYS A 224 12.06 -8.78 10.50
C LYS A 224 13.14 -9.56 9.74
N ASN A 225 12.76 -10.67 9.11
CA ASN A 225 13.66 -11.57 8.39
C ASN A 225 13.77 -11.25 6.90
N ILE A 226 13.21 -10.13 6.44
CA ILE A 226 13.30 -9.69 5.05
C ILE A 226 14.61 -8.94 4.85
N TYR A 227 15.42 -9.45 3.92
CA TYR A 227 16.70 -8.87 3.56
C TYR A 227 16.63 -8.17 2.20
N GLY A 228 17.47 -7.15 2.06
CA GLY A 228 17.58 -6.33 0.89
C GLY A 228 18.98 -5.75 0.73
N VAL A 229 19.09 -4.79 -0.16
CA VAL A 229 20.30 -4.01 -0.43
C VAL A 229 20.01 -2.54 -0.18
N PHE A 230 20.87 -1.90 0.60
CA PHE A 230 20.86 -0.45 0.80
C PHE A 230 22.29 0.05 0.88
N GLN A 231 22.64 1.05 0.06
CA GLN A 231 24.00 1.60 -0.01
C GLN A 231 25.08 0.52 -0.22
N GLU A 232 24.82 -0.42 -1.14
CA GLU A 232 25.69 -1.55 -1.48
C GLU A 232 25.86 -2.61 -0.38
N GLU A 233 25.28 -2.39 0.80
CA GLU A 233 25.29 -3.32 1.92
C GLU A 233 24.03 -4.18 1.96
N LYS A 234 24.19 -5.42 2.43
CA LYS A 234 23.05 -6.29 2.75
C LYS A 234 22.46 -5.86 4.09
N VAL A 235 21.19 -5.50 4.09
CA VAL A 235 20.46 -5.04 5.29
C VAL A 235 19.14 -5.78 5.44
N SER A 236 18.65 -5.89 6.67
CA SER A 236 17.30 -6.35 7.01
C SER A 236 16.35 -5.17 7.20
N LEU A 237 15.04 -5.40 7.03
CA LEU A 237 14.04 -4.38 7.37
C LEU A 237 14.11 -3.98 8.84
N ALA A 238 14.41 -4.93 9.73
CA ALA A 238 14.57 -4.64 11.15
C ALA A 238 15.71 -3.63 11.40
N GLU A 239 16.87 -3.79 10.78
CA GLU A 239 17.99 -2.84 10.94
C GLU A 239 17.63 -1.43 10.45
N ILE A 240 16.85 -1.34 9.37
CA ILE A 240 16.38 -0.04 8.82
C ILE A 240 15.37 0.62 9.77
N PHE A 241 14.39 -0.12 10.27
CA PHE A 241 13.21 0.45 10.93
C PHE A 241 13.16 0.37 12.45
N GLN A 242 14.01 -0.44 13.08
CA GLN A 242 14.06 -0.52 14.53
C GLN A 242 14.49 0.84 15.09
N LYS A 243 13.63 1.39 15.96
CA LYS A 243 13.75 2.73 16.54
C LYS A 243 14.83 2.79 17.61
#